data_AF-A0A3D5XQZ5-F1
#
_entry.id   AF-A0A3D5XQZ5-F1
#
_cell.length_a   1.000
_cell.length_b   1.000
_cell.length_c   1.000
_cell.angle_alpha   90.00
_cell.angle_beta   90.00
_cell.angle_gamma   90.00
#
_symmetry.space_group_name_H-M   'P 1'
#
loop_
_entity.id
_entity.type
_entity.pdbx_description
1 polymer ?
#
loop_
_entity_poly.entity_id
_entity_poly.type
_entity_poly.pdbx_seq_one_letter_code
_entity_poly.pdbx_strand_id
1 'polypeptide(L)' 'MLCLVNHKNPETLDLLNLDQWSFFILTKEELKNISNNSSSISITRLENNNYTPIRYEEVKKYIDNIIE' A
#
# COMPACT_ATOMS: atom_id res chain seq x y z
N MET A 1 6.03 3.58 -2.34
CA MET A 1 5.19 3.02 -1.27
C MET A 1 3.96 3.89 -1.10
N LEU A 2 2.79 3.27 -1.03
CA LEU A 2 1.51 3.91 -0.70
C LEU A 2 1.00 3.32 0.62
N CYS A 3 0.40 4.14 1.47
CA CYS A 3 -0.12 3.73 2.79
C CYS A 3 -1.58 4.15 2.92
N LEU A 4 -2.42 3.30 3.48
CA LEU A 4 -3.83 3.54 3.69
C LEU A 4 -4.26 3.13 5.10
N VAL A 5 -4.98 4.02 5.80
CA VAL A 5 -5.68 3.67 7.04
C VAL A 5 -6.96 2.94 6.67
N ASN A 6 -7.09 1.68 7.09
CA ASN A 6 -8.28 0.86 6.79
C ASN A 6 -9.33 0.90 7.90
N HIS A 7 -8.98 1.46 9.07
CA HIS A 7 -9.87 1.51 10.21
C HIS A 7 -10.98 2.56 10.02
N LYS A 8 -12.23 2.11 10.05
CA LYS A 8 -13.40 2.95 9.71
C LYS A 8 -14.02 3.68 10.90
N ASN A 9 -13.82 3.19 12.12
CA ASN A 9 -14.46 3.76 13.31
C ASN A 9 -13.55 4.84 13.93
N PRO A 10 -13.92 6.14 13.86
CA PRO A 10 -13.09 7.22 14.37
C PRO A 10 -12.81 7.14 15.88
N GLU A 11 -13.73 6.59 16.67
CA GLU A 11 -13.61 6.51 18.13
C GLU A 11 -12.54 5.51 18.59
N THR A 12 -12.21 4.55 17.73
CA THR A 12 -11.22 3.48 18.00
C THR A 12 -10.01 3.58 17.07
N LEU A 13 -9.93 4.68 16.31
CA LEU A 13 -8.81 4.96 15.43
C LEU A 13 -7.58 5.27 16.28
N ASP A 14 -6.54 4.49 16.07
CA ASP A 14 -5.23 4.70 16.66
C ASP A 14 -4.19 4.75 15.54
N LEU A 15 -3.73 5.96 15.23
CA LEU A 15 -2.74 6.17 14.16
C LEU A 15 -1.39 5.52 14.46
N LEU A 16 -1.10 5.22 15.72
CA LEU A 16 0.13 4.52 16.14
C LEU A 16 -0.03 2.99 16.07
N ASN A 17 -1.26 2.50 15.96
CA ASN A 17 -1.52 1.08 15.77
C ASN A 17 -1.31 0.69 14.30
N LEU A 18 -0.13 0.15 14.00
CA LEU A 18 0.26 -0.25 12.64
C LEU A 18 -0.61 -1.37 12.04
N ASP A 19 -1.35 -2.11 12.86
CA ASP A 19 -2.34 -3.10 12.37
C ASP A 19 -3.54 -2.43 11.70
N GLN A 20 -3.78 -1.14 11.95
CA GLN A 20 -4.85 -0.36 11.30
C GLN A 20 -4.44 0.17 9.91
N TRP A 21 -3.21 -0.10 9.48
CA TRP A 21 -2.65 0.36 8.21
C TRP A 21 -2.50 -0.78 7.21
N SER A 22 -2.60 -0.42 5.94
CA SER A 22 -2.26 -1.28 4.81
C SER A 22 -1.26 -0.59 3.89
N PHE A 23 -0.31 -1.37 3.40
CA PHE A 23 0.79 -0.89 2.60
C PHE A 23 0.75 -1.52 1.23
N PHE A 24 0.96 -0.71 0.19
CA PHE A 24 1.17 -1.17 -1.17
C PHE A 24 2.59 -0.79 -1.59
N ILE A 25 3.39 -1.81 -1.90
CA ILE A 25 4.77 -1.64 -2.34
C ILE A 25 4.84 -1.87 -3.84
N LEU A 26 5.24 -0.82 -4.56
CA LEU A 26 5.43 -0.81 -6.00
C LEU A 26 6.69 -0.04 -6.31
N THR A 27 7.39 -0.47 -7.35
CA THR A 27 8.46 0.27 -8.00
C THR A 27 7.91 1.52 -8.70
N LYS A 28 8.81 2.45 -9.04
CA LYS A 28 8.43 3.67 -9.79
C LYS A 28 7.86 3.35 -11.18
N GLU A 29 8.33 2.28 -11.82
CA GLU A 29 7.87 1.85 -13.13
C GLU A 29 6.47 1.27 -13.05
N GLU A 30 6.23 0.34 -12.12
CA GLU A 30 4.90 -0.21 -11.85
C GLU A 30 3.90 0.89 -11.56
N LEU A 31 4.25 1.82 -10.65
CA LEU A 31 3.39 2.95 -10.30
C LEU A 31 3.02 3.81 -11.53
N LYS A 32 3.98 4.11 -12.41
CA LYS A 32 3.72 4.85 -13.65
C LYS A 32 2.79 4.10 -14.60
N ASN A 33 3.05 2.80 -14.77
CA ASN A 33 2.28 1.94 -15.66
C ASN A 33 0.84 1.84 -15.19
N ILE A 34 0.62 1.66 -13.89
CA ILE A 34 -0.74 1.53 -13.36
C ILE A 34 -1.42 2.88 -13.17
N SER A 35 -0.72 3.98 -12.94
CA SER A 35 -1.37 5.28 -12.73
C SER A 35 -1.66 6.03 -14.03
N ASN A 36 -1.12 5.60 -15.17
CA ASN A 36 -1.14 6.35 -16.43
C ASN A 36 -0.64 7.80 -16.25
N ASN A 37 0.46 7.99 -15.50
CA ASN A 37 0.99 9.32 -15.14
C ASN A 37 0.04 10.20 -14.29
N SER A 38 -1.02 9.64 -13.71
CA SER A 38 -1.87 10.32 -12.73
C SER A 38 -1.12 10.55 -11.41
N SER A 39 -1.47 11.63 -10.71
CA SER A 39 -1.02 11.92 -9.34
C SER A 39 -1.74 11.11 -8.26
N SER A 40 -2.82 10.40 -8.63
CA SER A 40 -3.60 9.56 -7.73
C SER A 40 -3.94 8.22 -8.37
N ILE A 41 -4.17 7.22 -7.53
CA ILE A 41 -4.62 5.88 -7.91
C ILE A 41 -5.67 5.37 -6.93
N SER A 42 -6.70 4.71 -7.44
CA SER A 42 -7.73 4.08 -6.61
C SER A 42 -7.29 2.69 -6.13
N ILE A 43 -7.80 2.28 -4.97
CA ILE A 43 -7.56 0.95 -4.40
C ILE A 43 -8.04 -0.14 -5.35
N THR A 44 -9.25 -0.01 -5.90
CA THR A 44 -9.79 -0.96 -6.89
C THR A 44 -8.87 -1.14 -8.10
N ARG A 45 -8.16 -0.08 -8.51
CA ARG A 45 -7.20 -0.17 -9.62
C ARG A 45 -5.95 -0.96 -9.23
N LEU A 46 -5.47 -0.81 -7.99
CA LEU A 46 -4.38 -1.65 -7.45
C LEU A 46 -4.81 -3.13 -7.41
N GLU A 47 -5.98 -3.40 -6.85
CA GLU A 47 -6.53 -4.76 -6.73
C GLU A 47 -6.74 -5.43 -8.10
N ASN A 48 -7.32 -4.72 -9.07
CA ASN A 48 -7.51 -5.22 -10.44
C ASN A 48 -6.19 -5.51 -11.18
N ASN A 49 -5.06 -4.96 -10.70
CA ASN A 49 -3.73 -5.23 -11.24
C ASN A 49 -2.91 -6.17 -10.34
N ASN A 50 -3.57 -6.95 -9.47
CA ASN A 50 -2.98 -7.93 -8.57
C ASN A 50 -2.02 -7.35 -7.50
N TYR A 51 -2.15 -6.06 -7.18
CA TYR A 51 -1.44 -5.47 -6.05
C TYR A 51 -2.28 -5.63 -4.79
N THR A 52 -1.90 -6.57 -3.95
CA THR A 52 -2.54 -6.81 -2.64
C THR A 52 -1.88 -5.98 -1.55
N PRO A 53 -2.65 -5.44 -0.59
CA PRO A 53 -2.08 -4.79 0.58
C PRO A 53 -1.30 -5.79 1.43
N ILE A 54 -0.20 -5.33 2.02
CA ILE A 54 0.57 -6.06 3.02
C ILE A 54 0.53 -5.34 4.38
N ARG A 55 0.79 -6.08 5.45
CA ARG A 55 0.90 -5.53 6.81
C ARG A 55 2.27 -4.91 7.02
N TYR A 56 2.38 -4.05 8.04
CA TYR A 56 3.64 -3.38 8.36
C TYR A 56 4.79 -4.37 8.60
N GLU A 57 4.54 -5.48 9.30
CA GLU A 57 5.57 -6.48 9.58
C GLU A 57 6.15 -7.14 8.32
N GLU A 58 5.42 -7.11 7.19
CA GLU A 58 5.82 -7.71 5.93
C GLU A 58 6.62 -6.74 5.04
N VAL A 59 6.54 -5.43 5.30
CA VAL A 59 7.13 -4.39 4.46
C VAL A 59 8.63 -4.58 4.29
N LYS A 60 9.36 -4.78 5.39
CA LYS A 60 10.82 -4.95 5.35
C LYS A 60 11.21 -6.14 4.47
N LYS A 61 10.58 -7.29 4.71
CA LYS A 61 10.83 -8.52 3.94
C LYS A 61 10.55 -8.30 2.44
N TYR A 62 9.46 -7.61 2.12
CA TYR A 62 9.10 -7.32 0.74
C TYR A 62 10.12 -6.40 0.06
N ILE A 63 10.58 -5.35 0.76
CA ILE A 63 11.59 -4.43 0.25
C ILE A 63 12.94 -5.14 0.04
N ASP A 64 13.37 -5.94 1.02
CA ASP A 64 14.64 -6.68 0.95
C ASP A 64 14.64 -7.62 -0.28
N ASN A 65 13.52 -8.27 -0.60
CA ASN A 65 13.37 -9.12 -1.79
C ASN A 65 13.39 -8.36 -3.13
N ILE A 66 13.15 -7.04 -3.16
CA ILE A 66 13.20 -6.23 -4.40
C ILE A 66 14.62 -5.72 -4.67
N ILE A 67 15.43 -5.56 -3.61
CA ILE A 67 16.76 -4.91 -3.68
C ILE A 67 17.89 -5.92 -3.93
N GLU A 68 17.62 -7.23 -3.88
CA GLU A 68 18.51 -8.30 -4.37
C GLU A 68 18.66 -8.31 -5.89
#